data_AF-A0A7S0ZPC2-F1
#
_entry.id   AF-A0A7S0ZPC2-F1
#
_cell.length_a   1.000
_cell.length_b   1.000
_cell.length_c   1.000
_cell.angle_alpha   90.00
_cell.angle_beta   90.00
_cell.angle_gamma   90.00
#
_symmetry.space_group_name_H-M   'P 1'
#
loop_
_entity.id
_entity.type
_entity.pdbx_description
1 polymer ?
#
loop_
_entity_poly.entity_id
_entity_poly.type
_entity_poly.pdbx_seq_one_letter_code
_entity_poly.pdbx_strand_id
1 'polypeptide(L)'
;ALRRAEAKAQAARGRSQDWAKQCKDMEAKVQDAEAQKMEVTMKLQTIREEVDSGVDELHVAETRLKDKQQDLSTMKAMVADRQVDTIKLESESEKLKLDVLRLEEKLQLSQSSDVPRLEKRLAEVLSELEEEERSGRDALIKRGSDIDKMQSTYLRQRSEVVRRTNEEAEKQIGQIDTLEAERLTLTQQVEAVALERTSLLEGISEHERVHQGLIAEFQRKAKERLNLTTKTAEMREATQQLKKREAEVEVLIAAAQQKDAALRSEAAESSRKLKVQQEREAHARDLEREVDVESRMLDKHGTTLAKHRQEKDELLRRIDKLKSEEAAAVQEYDERGARVVELEQTISRTRGGLAETIAERQRCLSLMCESSMELRKAQTQREKLAQDAVQARKNVTGLEESLQQLSDELVRVQEEVRQKHAEEEELKVEMQKAQDSVRVTSDRMTYQVEHDHLQEETIEKLMGDMKRCEDELQILTLGLHGAEQRNEHLQAENTIIQHQVEALYKGSLQEWAKEVHRVKVVAEIAMYKDEVEEWKQKCEDFRSEKQTQLSTMQKKHEQVLQTIRDSVVTVQAEIAAAQQRVIRREGAPVS
;
A
#
# COMPACT_ATOMS: atom_id res chain seq x y z
N ALA A 1 38.79 -74.98 93.76
CA ALA A 1 38.17 -74.62 92.46
C ALA A 1 37.61 -73.20 92.46
N LEU A 2 36.49 -72.96 93.15
CA LEU A 2 35.70 -71.70 93.21
C LEU A 2 36.39 -70.39 92.82
N ARG A 3 37.41 -69.89 93.53
CA ARG A 3 38.08 -68.61 93.19
C ARG A 3 38.63 -68.51 91.76
N ARG A 4 39.00 -69.63 91.12
CA ARG A 4 39.39 -69.66 89.68
C ARG A 4 38.18 -69.63 88.74
N ALA A 5 37.03 -70.14 89.17
CA ALA A 5 35.76 -70.03 88.45
C ALA A 5 35.18 -68.62 88.56
N GLU A 6 35.19 -68.02 89.76
CA GLU A 6 34.78 -66.62 90.00
C GLU A 6 35.60 -65.64 89.17
N ALA A 7 36.94 -65.80 89.15
CA ALA A 7 37.81 -64.98 88.30
C ALA A 7 37.53 -65.16 86.79
N LYS A 8 37.23 -66.39 86.34
CA LYS A 8 36.78 -66.64 84.95
C LYS A 8 35.42 -66.00 84.66
N ALA A 9 34.47 -66.03 85.61
CA ALA A 9 33.15 -65.44 85.46
C ALA A 9 33.18 -63.90 85.48
N GLN A 10 34.03 -63.29 86.30
CA GLN A 10 34.29 -61.84 86.25
C GLN A 10 34.98 -61.45 84.94
N ALA A 11 35.97 -62.21 84.46
CA ALA A 11 36.58 -61.97 83.16
C ALA A 11 35.59 -62.15 81.98
N ALA A 12 34.64 -63.08 82.10
CA ALA A 12 33.55 -63.24 81.13
C ALA A 12 32.57 -62.06 81.16
N ARG A 13 32.17 -61.59 82.35
CA ARG A 13 31.33 -60.39 82.50
C ARG A 13 32.03 -59.12 82.01
N GLY A 14 33.32 -58.95 82.28
CA GLY A 14 34.12 -57.83 81.74
C GLY A 14 34.12 -57.84 80.22
N ARG A 15 34.49 -58.97 79.59
CA ARG A 15 34.41 -59.13 78.13
C ARG A 15 33.01 -58.90 77.58
N SER A 16 31.96 -59.37 78.26
CA SER A 16 30.56 -59.14 77.87
C SER A 16 30.16 -57.66 77.95
N GLN A 17 30.67 -56.90 78.92
CA GLN A 17 30.46 -55.44 79.01
C GLN A 17 31.26 -54.65 77.98
N ASP A 18 32.53 -55.00 77.76
CA ASP A 18 33.36 -54.42 76.69
C ASP A 18 32.77 -54.71 75.31
N TRP A 19 32.24 -55.92 75.11
CA TRP A 19 31.53 -56.34 73.90
C TRP A 19 30.21 -55.61 73.70
N ALA A 20 29.35 -55.55 74.73
CA ALA A 20 28.08 -54.82 74.65
C ALA A 20 28.28 -53.32 74.40
N LYS A 21 29.42 -52.76 74.84
CA LYS A 21 29.88 -51.44 74.44
C LYS A 21 30.34 -51.41 72.98
N GLN A 22 31.18 -52.36 72.55
CA GLN A 22 31.66 -52.45 71.16
C GLN A 22 30.53 -52.61 70.14
N CYS A 23 29.46 -53.35 70.47
CA CYS A 23 28.27 -53.46 69.65
C CYS A 23 27.53 -52.12 69.55
N LYS A 24 27.32 -51.40 70.66
CA LYS A 24 26.76 -50.04 70.63
C LYS A 24 27.63 -49.04 69.87
N ASP A 25 28.95 -49.14 70.01
CA ASP A 25 29.93 -48.34 69.26
C ASP A 25 29.97 -48.72 67.76
N MET A 26 29.33 -49.83 67.34
CA MET A 26 29.14 -50.24 65.95
C MET A 26 27.74 -49.83 65.44
N GLU A 27 26.68 -50.06 66.21
CA GLU A 27 25.32 -49.58 65.94
C GLU A 27 25.30 -48.06 65.73
N ALA A 28 25.98 -47.31 66.60
CA ALA A 28 26.11 -45.86 66.46
C ALA A 28 26.84 -45.43 65.18
N LYS A 29 27.80 -46.23 64.69
CA LYS A 29 28.49 -45.97 63.41
C LYS A 29 27.64 -46.31 62.19
N VAL A 30 26.79 -47.33 62.29
CA VAL A 30 25.79 -47.62 61.24
C VAL A 30 24.79 -46.46 61.18
N GLN A 31 24.24 -46.02 62.33
CA GLN A 31 23.31 -44.90 62.39
C GLN A 31 23.91 -43.57 61.89
N ASP A 32 25.17 -43.26 62.25
CA ASP A 32 25.88 -42.08 61.78
C ASP A 32 26.15 -42.13 60.26
N ALA A 33 26.53 -43.29 59.72
CA ALA A 33 26.72 -43.48 58.29
C ALA A 33 25.39 -43.49 57.50
N GLU A 34 24.30 -43.98 58.08
CA GLU A 34 22.95 -43.87 57.51
C GLU A 34 22.44 -42.42 57.51
N ALA A 35 22.73 -41.64 58.57
CA ALA A 35 22.43 -40.22 58.63
C ALA A 35 23.22 -39.43 57.56
N GLN A 36 24.53 -39.68 57.44
CA GLN A 36 25.36 -39.09 56.38
C GLN A 36 24.85 -39.44 54.98
N LYS A 37 24.48 -40.72 54.75
CA LYS A 37 23.85 -41.16 53.49
C LYS A 37 22.56 -40.40 53.21
N MET A 38 21.70 -40.21 54.22
CA MET A 38 20.44 -39.47 54.08
C MET A 38 20.67 -37.98 53.77
N GLU A 39 21.65 -37.35 54.43
CA GLU A 39 22.05 -35.96 54.17
C GLU A 39 22.56 -35.78 52.72
N VAL A 40 23.46 -36.64 52.26
CA VAL A 40 23.94 -36.63 50.86
C VAL A 40 22.81 -36.91 49.88
N THR A 41 21.87 -37.81 50.21
CA THR A 41 20.69 -38.09 49.35
C THR A 41 19.80 -36.85 49.20
N MET A 42 19.58 -36.09 50.28
CA MET A 42 18.83 -34.83 50.21
C MET A 42 19.57 -33.77 49.38
N LYS A 43 20.89 -33.60 49.58
CA LYS A 43 21.71 -32.66 48.77
C LYS A 43 21.68 -33.01 47.28
N LEU A 44 21.77 -34.30 46.94
CA LEU A 44 21.63 -34.79 45.57
C LEU A 44 20.26 -34.46 44.96
N GLN A 45 19.17 -34.58 45.74
CA GLN A 45 17.85 -34.21 45.25
C GLN A 45 17.74 -32.70 45.02
N THR A 46 18.20 -31.86 45.96
CA THR A 46 18.18 -30.40 45.78
C THR A 46 19.03 -29.96 44.58
N ILE A 47 20.23 -30.50 44.38
CA ILE A 47 21.06 -30.17 43.22
C ILE A 47 20.44 -30.66 41.91
N ARG A 48 19.68 -31.76 41.89
CA ARG A 48 18.88 -32.15 40.71
C ARG A 48 17.78 -31.17 40.40
N GLU A 49 17.03 -30.73 41.41
CA GLU A 49 15.97 -29.74 41.26
C GLU A 49 16.55 -28.38 40.78
N GLU A 50 17.76 -28.01 41.22
CA GLU A 50 18.53 -26.87 40.69
C GLU A 50 19.02 -27.08 39.24
N VAL A 51 19.53 -28.27 38.90
CA VAL A 51 19.97 -28.63 37.53
C VAL A 51 18.81 -28.61 36.55
N ASP A 52 17.69 -29.27 36.86
CA ASP A 52 16.53 -29.34 35.98
C ASP A 52 15.94 -27.93 35.74
N SER A 53 15.86 -27.10 36.79
CA SER A 53 15.47 -25.69 36.67
C SER A 53 16.46 -24.89 35.81
N GLY A 54 17.77 -25.12 35.96
CA GLY A 54 18.80 -24.46 35.15
C GLY A 54 18.77 -24.88 33.67
N VAL A 55 18.39 -26.13 33.38
CA VAL A 55 18.19 -26.64 32.01
C VAL A 55 16.94 -26.03 31.36
N ASP A 56 15.85 -25.85 32.11
CA ASP A 56 14.66 -25.11 31.63
C ASP A 56 14.98 -23.63 31.38
N GLU A 57 15.71 -22.95 32.27
CA GLU A 57 16.17 -21.57 32.06
C GLU A 57 17.08 -21.45 30.84
N LEU A 58 17.99 -22.41 30.62
CA LEU A 58 18.86 -22.50 29.46
C LEU A 58 18.06 -22.66 28.16
N HIS A 59 17.02 -23.50 28.14
CA HIS A 59 16.16 -23.66 26.98
C HIS A 59 15.33 -22.39 26.69
N VAL A 60 14.90 -21.67 27.74
CA VAL A 60 14.26 -20.35 27.61
C VAL A 60 15.25 -19.29 27.08
N ALA A 61 16.53 -19.36 27.44
CA ALA A 61 17.57 -18.48 26.89
C ALA A 61 17.86 -18.79 25.41
N GLU A 62 18.03 -20.06 25.02
CA GLU A 62 18.25 -20.48 23.63
C GLU A 62 17.09 -20.06 22.70
N THR A 63 15.84 -20.26 23.15
CA THR A 63 14.65 -19.87 22.36
C THR A 63 14.57 -18.35 22.17
N ARG A 64 14.78 -17.55 23.24
CA ARG A 64 14.85 -16.09 23.15
C ARG A 64 15.97 -15.60 22.22
N LEU A 65 17.16 -16.21 22.28
CA LEU A 65 18.28 -15.89 21.41
C LEU A 65 17.91 -16.14 19.94
N LYS A 66 17.31 -17.30 19.65
CA LYS A 66 16.90 -17.70 18.31
C LYS A 66 15.82 -16.79 17.73
N ASP A 67 14.82 -16.42 18.52
CA ASP A 67 13.77 -15.47 18.11
C ASP A 67 14.38 -14.09 17.79
N LYS A 68 15.31 -13.60 18.62
CA LYS A 68 16.03 -12.34 18.35
C LYS A 68 16.95 -12.42 17.13
N GLN A 69 17.50 -13.59 16.81
CA GLN A 69 18.28 -13.82 15.61
C GLN A 69 17.39 -13.80 14.35
N GLN A 70 16.15 -14.27 14.47
CA GLN A 70 15.13 -14.14 13.41
C GLN A 70 14.65 -12.69 13.24
N ASP A 71 14.39 -11.95 14.32
CA ASP A 71 14.11 -10.50 14.29
C ASP A 71 15.22 -9.73 13.55
N LEU A 72 16.49 -9.99 13.91
CA LEU A 72 17.65 -9.34 13.32
C LEU A 72 17.78 -9.64 11.82
N SER A 73 17.58 -10.89 11.40
CA SER A 73 17.64 -11.25 9.97
C SER A 73 16.53 -10.58 9.16
N THR A 74 15.31 -10.51 9.71
CA THR A 74 14.15 -9.82 9.11
C THR A 74 14.42 -8.31 8.97
N MET A 75 14.92 -7.66 10.03
CA MET A 75 15.29 -6.24 10.00
C MET A 75 16.43 -5.95 9.02
N LYS A 76 17.42 -6.84 8.89
CA LYS A 76 18.50 -6.70 7.90
C LYS A 76 17.98 -6.80 6.46
N ALA A 77 17.00 -7.67 6.18
CA ALA A 77 16.33 -7.71 4.88
C ALA A 77 15.58 -6.39 4.58
N MET A 78 14.79 -5.89 5.53
CA MET A 78 14.09 -4.60 5.38
C MET A 78 15.05 -3.41 5.17
N VAL A 79 16.24 -3.45 5.76
CA VAL A 79 17.31 -2.46 5.55
C VAL A 79 17.93 -2.56 4.15
N ALA A 80 17.97 -3.75 3.54
CA ALA A 80 18.44 -3.96 2.17
C ALA A 80 17.40 -3.46 1.15
N ASP A 81 16.12 -3.81 1.30
CA ASP A 81 15.05 -3.36 0.41
C ASP A 81 14.94 -1.83 0.37
N ARG A 82 15.00 -1.16 1.54
CA ARG A 82 15.02 0.31 1.64
C ARG A 82 16.24 0.94 0.95
N GLN A 83 17.38 0.27 0.88
CA GLN A 83 18.54 0.74 0.12
C GLN A 83 18.32 0.58 -1.39
N VAL A 84 17.72 -0.52 -1.84
CA VAL A 84 17.34 -0.72 -3.24
C VAL A 84 16.33 0.35 -3.70
N ASP A 85 15.32 0.66 -2.90
CA ASP A 85 14.34 1.71 -3.21
C ASP A 85 14.93 3.12 -3.16
N THR A 86 15.91 3.36 -2.27
CA THR A 86 16.68 4.61 -2.28
C THR A 86 17.42 4.76 -3.61
N ILE A 87 18.16 3.74 -4.06
CA ILE A 87 18.92 3.76 -5.33
C ILE A 87 18.00 3.99 -6.55
N LYS A 88 16.79 3.41 -6.58
CA LYS A 88 15.80 3.69 -7.63
C LYS A 88 15.46 5.19 -7.67
N LEU A 89 15.10 5.78 -6.52
CA LEU A 89 14.77 7.20 -6.40
C LEU A 89 15.97 8.13 -6.68
N GLU A 90 17.21 7.68 -6.47
CA GLU A 90 18.40 8.41 -6.94
C GLU A 90 18.43 8.46 -8.47
N SER A 91 18.26 7.33 -9.15
CA SER A 91 18.25 7.26 -10.61
C SER A 91 17.10 8.05 -11.25
N GLU A 92 15.93 8.06 -10.63
CA GLU A 92 14.78 8.87 -11.05
C GLU A 92 15.02 10.36 -10.79
N SER A 93 15.63 10.71 -9.66
CA SER A 93 16.02 12.09 -9.34
C SER A 93 17.08 12.63 -10.30
N GLU A 94 18.06 11.82 -10.70
CA GLU A 94 19.06 12.20 -11.70
C GLU A 94 18.47 12.36 -13.10
N LYS A 95 17.58 11.45 -13.50
CA LYS A 95 16.83 11.59 -14.76
C LYS A 95 16.00 12.88 -14.79
N LEU A 96 15.25 13.18 -13.71
CA LEU A 96 14.45 14.41 -13.61
C LEU A 96 15.32 15.68 -13.63
N LYS A 97 16.49 15.68 -13.00
CA LYS A 97 17.47 16.80 -13.12
C LYS A 97 17.94 16.96 -14.56
N LEU A 98 18.27 15.86 -15.26
CA LEU A 98 18.74 15.89 -16.64
C LEU A 98 17.66 16.42 -17.60
N ASP A 99 16.41 16.02 -17.40
CA ASP A 99 15.28 16.49 -18.21
C ASP A 99 14.90 17.95 -17.90
N VAL A 100 15.04 18.42 -16.66
CA VAL A 100 14.97 19.86 -16.32
C VAL A 100 16.07 20.64 -17.03
N LEU A 101 17.34 20.22 -16.97
CA LEU A 101 18.46 20.89 -17.65
C LEU A 101 18.26 20.99 -19.17
N ARG A 102 17.71 19.94 -19.80
CA ARG A 102 17.36 19.93 -21.23
C ARG A 102 16.22 20.91 -21.57
N LEU A 103 15.27 21.10 -20.66
CA LEU A 103 14.20 22.08 -20.84
C LEU A 103 14.70 23.51 -20.58
N GLU A 104 15.62 23.71 -19.63
CA GLU A 104 16.31 24.99 -19.40
C GLU A 104 17.15 25.41 -20.61
N GLU A 105 17.89 24.48 -21.22
CA GLU A 105 18.65 24.72 -22.46
C GLU A 105 17.73 25.12 -23.62
N LYS A 106 16.65 24.37 -23.86
CA LYS A 106 15.63 24.73 -24.87
C LYS A 106 14.98 26.09 -24.61
N LEU A 107 14.68 26.39 -23.34
CA LEU A 107 14.09 27.65 -22.93
C LEU A 107 15.06 28.82 -23.14
N GLN A 108 16.35 28.65 -22.87
CA GLN A 108 17.38 29.65 -23.17
C GLN A 108 17.56 29.86 -24.68
N LEU A 109 17.60 28.78 -25.47
CA LEU A 109 17.69 28.88 -26.94
C LEU A 109 16.50 29.66 -27.52
N SER A 110 15.27 29.34 -27.11
CA SER A 110 14.06 30.07 -27.51
C SER A 110 14.10 31.55 -27.12
N GLN A 111 14.60 31.88 -25.92
CA GLN A 111 14.71 33.25 -25.42
C GLN A 111 15.84 34.06 -26.06
N SER A 112 16.93 33.43 -26.49
CA SER A 112 18.13 34.12 -26.99
C SER A 112 18.24 34.16 -28.52
N SER A 113 17.77 33.13 -29.22
CA SER A 113 17.76 33.06 -30.68
C SER A 113 16.43 33.54 -31.25
N ASP A 114 15.34 32.87 -30.90
CA ASP A 114 14.20 32.81 -31.82
C ASP A 114 13.17 33.91 -31.58
N VAL A 115 12.80 34.18 -30.31
CA VAL A 115 11.89 35.28 -29.97
C VAL A 115 12.47 36.64 -30.39
N PRO A 116 13.71 37.04 -30.00
CA PRO A 116 14.23 38.37 -30.35
C PRO A 116 14.43 38.57 -31.85
N ARG A 117 14.74 37.49 -32.58
CA ARG A 117 14.91 37.50 -34.04
C ARG A 117 13.59 37.66 -34.79
N LEU A 118 12.51 37.04 -34.30
CA LEU A 118 11.16 37.21 -34.84
C LEU A 118 10.58 38.60 -34.49
N GLU A 119 10.80 39.08 -33.26
CA GLU A 119 10.42 40.43 -32.83
C GLU A 119 11.13 41.51 -33.66
N LYS A 120 12.46 41.39 -33.87
CA LYS A 120 13.23 42.30 -34.73
C LYS A 120 12.70 42.30 -36.16
N ARG A 121 12.39 41.13 -36.73
CA ARG A 121 11.86 41.00 -38.09
C ARG A 121 10.43 41.55 -38.24
N LEU A 122 9.61 41.46 -37.19
CA LEU A 122 8.30 42.11 -37.15
C LEU A 122 8.44 43.63 -37.14
N ALA A 123 9.39 44.18 -36.37
CA ALA A 123 9.67 45.62 -36.34
C ALA A 123 10.21 46.15 -37.69
N GLU A 124 11.09 45.38 -38.35
CA GLU A 124 11.61 45.70 -39.70
C GLU A 124 10.46 45.84 -40.72
N VAL A 125 9.60 44.82 -40.84
CA VAL A 125 8.49 44.82 -41.82
C VAL A 125 7.41 45.86 -41.50
N LEU A 126 7.20 46.21 -40.22
CA LEU A 126 6.32 47.31 -39.84
C LEU A 126 6.92 48.68 -40.22
N SER A 127 8.24 48.84 -40.15
CA SER A 127 8.91 50.07 -40.60
C SER A 127 8.86 50.23 -42.12
N GLU A 128 8.99 49.14 -42.88
CA GLU A 128 8.82 49.14 -44.35
C GLU A 128 7.42 49.65 -44.73
N LEU A 129 6.37 49.18 -44.04
CA LEU A 129 4.99 49.61 -44.26
C LEU A 129 4.77 51.11 -43.95
N GLU A 130 5.36 51.63 -42.87
CA GLU A 130 5.28 53.06 -42.54
C GLU A 130 5.97 53.97 -43.58
N GLU A 131 7.06 53.51 -44.20
CA GLU A 131 7.76 54.27 -45.25
C GLU A 131 7.00 54.24 -46.59
N GLU A 132 6.43 53.09 -46.97
CA GLU A 132 5.54 53.01 -48.15
C GLU A 132 4.29 53.91 -47.98
N GLU A 133 3.68 53.93 -46.79
CA GLU A 133 2.55 54.83 -46.49
C GLU A 133 2.91 56.32 -46.62
N ARG A 134 4.07 56.74 -46.10
CA ARG A 134 4.55 58.14 -46.20
C ARG A 134 4.76 58.54 -47.67
N SER A 135 5.48 57.69 -48.43
CA SER A 135 5.71 57.89 -49.87
C SER A 135 4.40 57.95 -50.68
N GLY A 136 3.40 57.15 -50.31
CA GLY A 136 2.05 57.21 -50.90
C GLY A 136 1.34 58.54 -50.69
N ARG A 137 1.39 59.09 -49.47
CA ARG A 137 0.71 60.36 -49.12
C ARG A 137 1.33 61.55 -49.86
N ASP A 138 2.67 61.64 -49.92
CA ASP A 138 3.36 62.76 -50.58
C ASP A 138 3.08 62.84 -52.10
N ALA A 139 2.97 61.68 -52.77
CA ALA A 139 2.60 61.61 -54.17
C ALA A 139 1.18 62.16 -54.44
N LEU A 140 0.22 61.87 -53.55
CA LEU A 140 -1.16 62.37 -53.65
C LEU A 140 -1.25 63.89 -53.43
N ILE A 141 -0.53 64.43 -52.43
CA ILE A 141 -0.48 65.87 -52.13
C ILE A 141 0.02 66.65 -53.35
N LYS A 142 1.09 66.16 -54.00
CA LYS A 142 1.64 66.77 -55.21
C LYS A 142 0.62 66.80 -56.36
N ARG A 143 -0.16 65.72 -56.54
CA ARG A 143 -1.16 65.60 -57.61
C ARG A 143 -2.37 66.51 -57.38
N GLY A 144 -2.79 66.72 -56.13
CA GLY A 144 -3.83 67.70 -55.78
C GLY A 144 -3.45 69.14 -56.16
N SER A 145 -2.20 69.54 -55.86
CA SER A 145 -1.67 70.87 -56.18
C SER A 145 -1.81 71.25 -57.67
N ASP A 146 -1.72 70.28 -58.59
CA ASP A 146 -1.83 70.53 -60.03
C ASP A 146 -3.29 70.61 -60.52
N ILE A 147 -4.25 70.00 -59.81
CA ILE A 147 -5.69 70.12 -60.09
C ILE A 147 -6.19 71.53 -59.76
N ASP A 148 -5.80 72.09 -58.61
CA ASP A 148 -6.20 73.43 -58.16
C ASP A 148 -5.75 74.54 -59.12
N LYS A 149 -4.55 74.37 -59.70
CA LYS A 149 -4.02 75.26 -60.75
C LYS A 149 -4.91 75.25 -61.99
N MET A 150 -5.39 74.08 -62.43
CA MET A 150 -6.29 73.98 -63.57
C MET A 150 -7.68 74.56 -63.30
N GLN A 151 -8.26 74.33 -62.12
CA GLN A 151 -9.53 74.98 -61.73
C GLN A 151 -9.41 76.51 -61.72
N SER A 152 -8.31 77.04 -61.20
CA SER A 152 -8.02 78.47 -61.15
C SER A 152 -7.99 79.12 -62.54
N THR A 153 -7.42 78.44 -63.55
CA THR A 153 -7.45 78.92 -64.95
C THR A 153 -8.86 78.87 -65.56
N TYR A 154 -9.65 77.83 -65.29
CA TYR A 154 -11.01 77.69 -65.82
C TYR A 154 -11.96 78.77 -65.30
N LEU A 155 -11.93 79.05 -64.00
CA LEU A 155 -12.77 80.08 -63.37
C LEU A 155 -12.50 81.48 -63.95
N ARG A 156 -11.23 81.77 -64.31
CA ARG A 156 -10.82 83.05 -64.92
C ARG A 156 -11.38 83.24 -66.33
N GLN A 157 -11.48 82.17 -67.12
CA GLN A 157 -12.09 82.21 -68.45
C GLN A 157 -13.61 82.38 -68.36
N ARG A 158 -14.26 81.69 -67.41
CA ARG A 158 -15.71 81.77 -67.19
C ARG A 158 -16.18 83.18 -66.82
N SER A 159 -15.47 83.88 -65.94
CA SER A 159 -15.85 85.24 -65.53
C SER A 159 -15.70 86.28 -66.65
N GLU A 160 -14.73 86.10 -67.55
CA GLU A 160 -14.55 87.02 -68.68
C GLU A 160 -15.68 86.92 -69.73
N VAL A 161 -16.29 85.73 -69.89
CA VAL A 161 -17.47 85.55 -70.75
C VAL A 161 -18.68 86.30 -70.19
N VAL A 162 -18.94 86.18 -68.88
CA VAL A 162 -20.09 86.83 -68.21
C VAL A 162 -20.03 88.36 -68.31
N ARG A 163 -18.84 88.96 -68.23
CA ARG A 163 -18.67 90.40 -68.43
C ARG A 163 -19.18 90.86 -69.80
N ARG A 164 -18.78 90.15 -70.86
CA ARG A 164 -19.16 90.51 -72.24
C ARG A 164 -20.66 90.38 -72.51
N THR A 165 -21.35 89.45 -71.84
CA THR A 165 -22.81 89.32 -71.97
C THR A 165 -23.58 90.45 -71.29
N ASN A 166 -23.07 91.03 -70.20
CA ASN A 166 -23.69 92.19 -69.56
C ASN A 166 -23.50 93.47 -70.39
N GLU A 167 -22.30 93.69 -70.92
CA GLU A 167 -21.97 94.85 -71.77
C GLU A 167 -22.84 94.93 -73.05
N GLU A 168 -23.32 93.80 -73.54
CA GLU A 168 -24.25 93.75 -74.69
C GLU A 168 -25.72 93.95 -74.26
N ALA A 169 -26.10 93.52 -73.05
CA ALA A 169 -27.44 93.74 -72.50
C ALA A 169 -27.69 95.22 -72.16
N GLU A 170 -26.71 95.93 -71.61
CA GLU A 170 -26.81 97.37 -71.30
C GLU A 170 -27.06 98.21 -72.57
N LYS A 171 -26.44 97.85 -73.70
CA LYS A 171 -26.75 98.48 -75.01
C LYS A 171 -28.19 98.26 -75.45
N GLN A 172 -28.73 97.06 -75.25
CA GLN A 172 -30.10 96.73 -75.66
C GLN A 172 -31.13 97.51 -74.82
N ILE A 173 -30.87 97.72 -73.53
CA ILE A 173 -31.68 98.58 -72.67
C ILE A 173 -31.67 100.03 -73.19
N GLY A 174 -30.49 100.59 -73.47
CA GLY A 174 -30.38 101.96 -74.01
C GLY A 174 -31.08 102.16 -75.38
N GLN A 175 -31.23 101.11 -76.18
CA GLN A 175 -32.03 101.15 -77.41
C GLN A 175 -33.54 101.15 -77.14
N ILE A 176 -34.00 100.43 -76.12
CA ILE A 176 -35.41 100.44 -75.68
C ILE A 176 -35.80 101.83 -75.18
N ASP A 177 -34.97 102.46 -74.35
CA ASP A 177 -35.22 103.81 -73.82
C ASP A 177 -35.42 104.85 -74.93
N THR A 178 -34.61 104.78 -76.02
CA THR A 178 -34.80 105.67 -77.18
C THR A 178 -36.12 105.44 -77.92
N LEU A 179 -36.55 104.18 -78.06
CA LEU A 179 -37.81 103.83 -78.72
C LEU A 179 -39.04 104.21 -77.89
N GLU A 180 -38.95 104.16 -76.56
CA GLU A 180 -40.03 104.63 -75.67
C GLU A 180 -40.20 106.16 -75.74
N ALA A 181 -39.10 106.92 -75.84
CA ALA A 181 -39.14 108.37 -76.04
C ALA A 181 -39.78 108.76 -77.39
N GLU A 182 -39.46 108.04 -78.47
CA GLU A 182 -40.12 108.20 -79.77
C GLU A 182 -41.62 107.89 -79.69
N ARG A 183 -42.01 106.80 -79.01
CA ARG A 183 -43.43 106.42 -78.81
C ARG A 183 -44.21 107.49 -78.04
N LEU A 184 -43.61 108.07 -77.00
CA LEU A 184 -44.24 109.15 -76.22
C LEU A 184 -44.49 110.39 -77.10
N THR A 185 -43.47 110.78 -77.89
CA THR A 185 -43.53 111.93 -78.80
C THR A 185 -44.62 111.75 -79.86
N LEU A 186 -44.73 110.56 -80.45
CA LEU A 186 -45.77 110.24 -81.45
C LEU A 186 -47.18 110.23 -80.83
N THR A 187 -47.32 109.82 -79.57
CA THR A 187 -48.62 109.79 -78.87
C THR A 187 -49.18 111.20 -78.70
N GLN A 188 -48.34 112.16 -78.26
CA GLN A 188 -48.71 113.57 -78.12
C GLN A 188 -49.15 114.21 -79.44
N GLN A 189 -48.52 113.82 -80.57
CA GLN A 189 -48.92 114.28 -81.90
C GLN A 189 -50.30 113.75 -82.32
N VAL A 190 -50.64 112.50 -81.96
CA VAL A 190 -51.97 111.92 -82.23
C VAL A 190 -53.07 112.61 -81.41
N GLU A 191 -52.80 112.94 -80.15
CA GLU A 191 -53.74 113.66 -79.28
C GLU A 191 -54.02 115.08 -79.79
N ALA A 192 -53.01 115.80 -80.27
CA ALA A 192 -53.19 117.12 -80.89
C ALA A 192 -54.09 117.06 -82.14
N VAL A 193 -53.87 116.09 -83.03
CA VAL A 193 -54.70 115.89 -84.24
C VAL A 193 -56.13 115.47 -83.89
N ALA A 194 -56.34 114.74 -82.79
CA ALA A 194 -57.68 114.41 -82.31
C ALA A 194 -58.47 115.66 -81.86
N LEU A 195 -57.81 116.61 -81.18
CA LEU A 195 -58.41 117.87 -80.74
C LEU A 195 -58.79 118.81 -81.91
N GLU A 196 -57.90 118.96 -82.90
CA GLU A 196 -58.22 119.71 -84.13
C GLU A 196 -59.43 119.11 -84.85
N ARG A 197 -59.49 117.77 -84.96
CA ARG A 197 -60.61 117.07 -85.59
C ARG A 197 -61.95 117.34 -84.90
N THR A 198 -61.98 117.43 -83.57
CA THR A 198 -63.23 117.78 -82.84
C THR A 198 -63.68 119.21 -83.14
N SER A 199 -62.78 120.19 -83.14
CA SER A 199 -63.13 121.59 -83.45
C SER A 199 -63.66 121.77 -84.88
N LEU A 200 -63.07 121.06 -85.86
CA LEU A 200 -63.54 121.08 -87.25
C LEU A 200 -64.95 120.50 -87.43
N LEU A 201 -65.33 119.49 -86.64
CA LEU A 201 -66.67 118.88 -86.71
C LEU A 201 -67.77 119.81 -86.15
N GLU A 202 -67.46 120.59 -85.11
CA GLU A 202 -68.37 121.63 -84.60
C GLU A 202 -68.59 122.73 -85.65
N GLY A 203 -67.51 123.20 -86.30
CA GLY A 203 -67.58 124.20 -87.37
C GLY A 203 -68.40 123.75 -88.59
N ILE A 204 -68.31 122.47 -88.98
CA ILE A 204 -69.15 121.89 -90.05
C ILE A 204 -70.62 121.90 -89.64
N SER A 205 -70.92 121.53 -88.39
CA SER A 205 -72.30 121.44 -87.87
C SER A 205 -73.03 122.80 -87.87
N GLU A 206 -72.32 123.88 -87.52
CA GLU A 206 -72.86 125.24 -87.61
C GLU A 206 -73.11 125.66 -89.07
N HIS A 207 -72.19 125.30 -89.99
CA HIS A 207 -72.32 125.58 -91.42
C HIS A 207 -73.53 124.88 -92.07
N GLU A 208 -73.79 123.61 -91.73
CA GLU A 208 -74.97 122.88 -92.23
C GLU A 208 -76.28 123.55 -91.80
N ARG A 209 -76.34 124.04 -90.55
CA ARG A 209 -77.51 124.75 -90.01
C ARG A 209 -77.80 126.04 -90.78
N VAL A 210 -76.77 126.80 -91.17
CA VAL A 210 -76.90 127.99 -92.03
C VAL A 210 -77.36 127.60 -93.44
N HIS A 211 -76.79 126.53 -94.02
CA HIS A 211 -77.10 126.11 -95.38
C HIS A 211 -78.55 125.62 -95.53
N GLN A 212 -79.12 124.96 -94.52
CA GLN A 212 -80.53 124.55 -94.52
C GLN A 212 -81.49 125.76 -94.55
N GLY A 213 -81.16 126.85 -93.84
CA GLY A 213 -81.93 128.09 -93.87
C GLY A 213 -81.99 128.73 -95.26
N LEU A 214 -80.86 128.77 -95.97
CA LEU A 214 -80.76 129.28 -97.34
C LEU A 214 -81.63 128.47 -98.33
N ILE A 215 -81.67 127.14 -98.21
CA ILE A 215 -82.47 126.28 -99.11
C ILE A 215 -83.97 126.61 -99.02
N ALA A 216 -84.49 126.84 -97.80
CA ALA A 216 -85.88 127.23 -97.60
C ALA A 216 -86.21 128.60 -98.25
N GLU A 217 -85.27 129.54 -98.24
CA GLU A 217 -85.44 130.84 -98.88
C GLU A 217 -85.43 130.74 -100.43
N PHE A 218 -84.55 129.92 -100.99
CA PHE A 218 -84.50 129.66 -102.44
C PHE A 218 -85.79 129.03 -102.97
N GLN A 219 -86.37 128.07 -102.25
CA GLN A 219 -87.64 127.45 -102.64
C GLN A 219 -88.80 128.46 -102.71
N ARG A 220 -88.80 129.49 -101.85
CA ARG A 220 -89.78 130.58 -101.86
C ARG A 220 -89.67 131.41 -103.15
N LYS A 221 -88.44 131.88 -103.46
CA LYS A 221 -88.12 132.69 -104.65
C LYS A 221 -88.32 131.94 -105.97
N ALA A 222 -88.14 130.60 -105.97
CA ALA A 222 -88.42 129.77 -107.14
C ALA A 222 -89.92 129.76 -107.53
N LYS A 223 -90.82 129.76 -106.55
CA LYS A 223 -92.27 129.74 -106.77
C LYS A 223 -92.80 131.05 -107.37
N GLU A 224 -92.15 132.17 -107.05
CA GLU A 224 -92.43 133.49 -107.64
C GLU A 224 -91.95 133.58 -109.10
N ARG A 225 -90.75 133.05 -109.40
CA ARG A 225 -90.20 133.04 -110.77
C ARG A 225 -91.10 132.29 -111.77
N LEU A 226 -91.72 131.18 -111.36
CA LEU A 226 -92.57 130.38 -112.25
C LEU A 226 -93.77 131.18 -112.79
N ASN A 227 -94.38 132.01 -111.95
CA ASN A 227 -95.51 132.89 -112.31
C ASN A 227 -95.10 134.06 -113.25
N LEU A 228 -93.81 134.39 -113.31
CA LEU A 228 -93.26 135.41 -114.22
C LEU A 228 -92.82 134.81 -115.56
N THR A 229 -92.47 133.53 -115.61
CA THR A 229 -92.05 132.87 -116.86
C THR A 229 -93.19 132.63 -117.85
N THR A 230 -94.39 132.23 -117.39
CA THR A 230 -95.59 132.12 -118.25
C THR A 230 -95.89 133.45 -118.95
N LYS A 231 -95.88 134.55 -118.19
CA LYS A 231 -96.18 135.91 -118.67
C LYS A 231 -95.08 136.56 -119.52
N THR A 232 -93.96 135.87 -119.78
CA THR A 232 -92.88 136.36 -120.66
C THR A 232 -92.58 135.44 -121.85
N ALA A 233 -93.33 134.33 -122.02
CA ALA A 233 -93.39 133.62 -123.31
C ALA A 233 -94.18 134.45 -124.33
N GLU A 234 -95.38 134.91 -123.93
CA GLU A 234 -96.34 135.72 -124.69
C GLU A 234 -95.74 137.00 -125.34
N MET A 235 -94.63 137.51 -124.80
CA MET A 235 -93.97 138.75 -125.25
C MET A 235 -92.82 138.53 -126.25
N ARG A 236 -92.19 137.34 -126.29
CA ARG A 236 -90.89 137.17 -126.98
C ARG A 236 -91.04 136.91 -128.48
N GLU A 237 -92.08 136.19 -128.90
CA GLU A 237 -92.34 135.86 -130.30
C GLU A 237 -92.53 137.12 -131.16
N ALA A 238 -93.14 138.16 -130.61
CA ALA A 238 -93.31 139.47 -131.26
C ALA A 238 -92.00 140.26 -131.46
N THR A 239 -90.92 139.94 -130.73
CA THR A 239 -89.75 140.83 -130.63
C THR A 239 -88.67 140.57 -131.69
N GLN A 240 -88.47 139.31 -132.09
CA GLN A 240 -87.28 138.95 -132.91
C GLN A 240 -87.42 139.27 -134.40
N GLN A 241 -88.60 139.75 -134.84
CA GLN A 241 -88.82 140.29 -136.19
C GLN A 241 -88.04 141.61 -136.47
N LEU A 242 -87.48 142.27 -135.44
CA LEU A 242 -86.90 143.61 -135.56
C LEU A 242 -85.37 143.68 -135.67
N LYS A 243 -84.61 142.86 -134.93
CA LYS A 243 -83.15 143.09 -134.73
C LYS A 243 -82.22 142.69 -135.90
N LYS A 244 -82.76 142.44 -137.09
CA LYS A 244 -81.98 142.23 -138.33
C LYS A 244 -81.51 143.55 -138.99
N ARG A 245 -81.56 144.67 -138.27
CA ARG A 245 -81.46 146.04 -138.84
C ARG A 245 -80.23 146.88 -138.48
N GLU A 246 -79.54 146.64 -137.35
CA GLU A 246 -78.69 147.68 -136.73
C GLU A 246 -77.20 147.33 -136.60
N ALA A 247 -76.71 146.25 -137.23
CA ALA A 247 -75.28 145.96 -137.32
C ALA A 247 -74.53 146.87 -138.32
N GLU A 248 -75.21 147.86 -138.90
CA GLU A 248 -74.69 148.82 -139.89
C GLU A 248 -73.64 149.79 -139.34
N VAL A 249 -73.40 149.79 -138.02
CA VAL A 249 -72.68 150.87 -137.30
C VAL A 249 -71.31 150.42 -136.74
N GLU A 250 -70.76 149.28 -137.18
CA GLU A 250 -69.33 148.96 -136.99
C GLU A 250 -68.39 149.91 -137.77
N VAL A 251 -68.96 150.88 -138.49
CA VAL A 251 -68.31 151.95 -139.28
C VAL A 251 -67.53 152.99 -138.44
N LEU A 252 -67.62 152.96 -137.10
CA LEU A 252 -66.96 153.90 -136.18
C LEU A 252 -66.23 153.11 -135.06
N ILE A 253 -65.20 152.31 -135.34
CA ILE A 253 -63.89 152.61 -135.97
C ILE A 253 -63.01 153.58 -135.17
N ALA A 254 -61.99 152.99 -134.54
CA ALA A 254 -60.58 153.41 -134.50
C ALA A 254 -60.18 154.83 -134.06
N ALA A 255 -60.97 155.55 -133.25
CA ALA A 255 -60.58 156.88 -132.76
C ALA A 255 -59.38 156.91 -131.77
N ALA A 256 -59.16 155.85 -130.98
CA ALA A 256 -58.07 155.74 -130.00
C ALA A 256 -57.89 154.26 -129.58
N GLN A 257 -57.00 153.42 -130.10
CA GLN A 257 -55.62 153.63 -130.57
C GLN A 257 -54.68 154.26 -129.53
N GLN A 258 -53.81 153.40 -128.98
CA GLN A 258 -52.47 153.67 -128.41
C GLN A 258 -52.40 154.36 -127.02
N LYS A 259 -51.51 153.96 -126.08
CA LYS A 259 -50.51 152.85 -126.10
C LYS A 259 -50.00 152.46 -124.68
N ASP A 260 -49.45 151.24 -124.57
CA ASP A 260 -48.22 150.77 -123.86
C ASP A 260 -47.70 151.42 -122.56
N ALA A 261 -46.95 150.77 -121.65
CA ALA A 261 -46.53 149.37 -121.33
C ALA A 261 -45.56 149.46 -120.11
N ALA A 262 -45.06 148.46 -119.36
CA ALA A 262 -45.17 146.98 -119.18
C ALA A 262 -44.64 146.66 -117.73
N LEU A 263 -45.11 145.69 -116.91
CA LEU A 263 -45.09 144.19 -116.99
C LEU A 263 -43.65 143.59 -116.88
N ARG A 264 -43.27 142.49 -116.18
CA ARG A 264 -43.84 141.35 -115.36
C ARG A 264 -42.78 140.92 -114.28
N SER A 265 -42.90 140.02 -113.27
CA SER A 265 -43.79 138.86 -112.89
C SER A 265 -43.40 137.47 -113.48
N GLU A 266 -43.61 136.26 -112.88
CA GLU A 266 -44.32 135.80 -111.64
C GLU A 266 -43.98 134.32 -111.20
N ALA A 267 -43.89 134.05 -109.88
CA ALA A 267 -44.36 132.86 -109.09
C ALA A 267 -43.91 131.35 -109.22
N ALA A 268 -44.22 130.57 -108.13
CA ALA A 268 -44.74 129.17 -108.02
C ALA A 268 -43.84 127.89 -108.21
N GLU A 269 -44.27 126.63 -107.88
CA GLU A 269 -44.87 126.03 -106.62
C GLU A 269 -45.02 124.45 -106.63
N SER A 270 -44.83 123.78 -105.47
CA SER A 270 -45.49 122.54 -104.92
C SER A 270 -45.50 121.09 -105.53
N SER A 271 -45.51 120.10 -104.60
CA SER A 271 -46.43 118.91 -104.49
C SER A 271 -45.94 117.43 -104.62
N ARG A 272 -46.77 116.46 -104.18
CA ARG A 272 -46.45 115.05 -103.76
C ARG A 272 -47.30 113.92 -104.41
N LYS A 273 -46.85 112.64 -104.37
CA LYS A 273 -47.70 111.42 -104.18
C LYS A 273 -46.94 110.12 -103.75
N LEU A 274 -47.51 108.91 -103.89
CA LEU A 274 -47.44 107.82 -102.87
C LEU A 274 -47.21 106.35 -103.39
N LYS A 275 -46.46 105.55 -102.60
CA LYS A 275 -46.55 104.07 -102.34
C LYS A 275 -46.25 102.96 -103.41
N VAL A 276 -45.68 101.86 -102.88
CA VAL A 276 -45.82 100.41 -103.27
C VAL A 276 -44.85 99.82 -104.33
N GLN A 277 -44.79 98.47 -104.30
CA GLN A 277 -43.81 97.52 -104.84
C GLN A 277 -43.68 97.40 -106.36
N GLN A 278 -42.52 96.81 -106.71
CA GLN A 278 -42.24 95.93 -107.85
C GLN A 278 -42.07 96.55 -109.25
N GLU A 279 -40.86 96.31 -109.75
CA GLU A 279 -40.53 95.94 -111.13
C GLU A 279 -40.60 97.02 -112.23
N ARG A 280 -39.57 97.17 -113.06
CA ARG A 280 -38.15 96.74 -112.96
C ARG A 280 -37.39 97.43 -114.09
N GLU A 281 -36.09 97.67 -113.86
CA GLU A 281 -35.07 97.83 -114.91
C GLU A 281 -35.24 99.05 -115.88
N ALA A 282 -34.18 99.62 -116.45
CA ALA A 282 -32.79 99.65 -116.03
C ALA A 282 -32.06 100.81 -116.73
N HIS A 283 -31.04 101.38 -116.06
CA HIS A 283 -30.06 102.32 -116.62
C HIS A 283 -30.66 103.64 -117.16
N ALA A 284 -29.91 104.74 -117.36
CA ALA A 284 -28.48 105.03 -117.31
C ALA A 284 -28.31 106.56 -117.08
N ARG A 285 -27.19 107.13 -116.59
CA ARG A 285 -25.89 106.57 -116.17
C ARG A 285 -25.05 107.67 -115.48
N ASP A 286 -23.95 107.27 -114.84
CA ASP A 286 -22.65 107.99 -114.76
C ASP A 286 -22.51 109.31 -113.94
N LEU A 287 -21.37 109.60 -113.27
CA LEU A 287 -20.12 108.83 -113.08
C LEU A 287 -19.29 109.25 -111.84
N GLU A 288 -18.35 108.38 -111.43
CA GLU A 288 -17.24 108.54 -110.44
C GLU A 288 -17.61 108.75 -108.95
N ARG A 289 -16.96 108.13 -107.94
CA ARG A 289 -16.07 106.94 -107.80
C ARG A 289 -16.36 106.32 -106.41
N GLU A 290 -16.13 105.04 -106.06
CA GLU A 290 -15.13 104.00 -106.37
C GLU A 290 -13.88 103.99 -105.44
N VAL A 291 -13.47 102.77 -105.01
CA VAL A 291 -12.22 102.34 -104.32
C VAL A 291 -12.20 102.22 -102.76
N ASP A 292 -11.99 100.95 -102.31
CA ASP A 292 -11.35 100.41 -101.08
C ASP A 292 -11.78 100.72 -99.63
N VAL A 293 -12.75 99.95 -99.09
CA VAL A 293 -12.53 99.18 -97.82
C VAL A 293 -13.27 97.81 -97.73
N GLU A 294 -14.10 97.38 -98.70
CA GLU A 294 -14.83 96.09 -98.57
C GLU A 294 -13.92 94.84 -98.53
N SER A 295 -12.68 94.95 -99.00
CA SER A 295 -11.63 93.93 -99.00
C SER A 295 -11.08 93.54 -97.60
N ARG A 296 -11.93 93.54 -96.56
CA ARG A 296 -11.56 93.17 -95.16
C ARG A 296 -12.57 92.27 -94.43
N MET A 297 -13.71 91.94 -95.05
CA MET A 297 -14.80 91.23 -94.37
C MET A 297 -14.86 89.71 -94.63
N LEU A 298 -14.14 89.17 -95.63
CA LEU A 298 -14.22 87.75 -96.00
C LEU A 298 -13.14 86.84 -95.38
N ASP A 299 -11.93 87.34 -95.07
CA ASP A 299 -10.85 86.53 -94.46
C ASP A 299 -11.13 86.09 -92.99
N LYS A 300 -12.10 86.73 -92.32
CA LYS A 300 -12.38 86.49 -90.89
C LYS A 300 -13.16 85.21 -90.58
N HIS A 301 -13.78 84.58 -91.58
CA HIS A 301 -14.56 83.35 -91.38
C HIS A 301 -13.80 82.05 -91.71
N GLY A 302 -12.71 82.10 -92.48
CA GLY A 302 -11.85 80.93 -92.67
C GLY A 302 -10.97 80.62 -91.44
N THR A 303 -10.45 81.67 -90.80
CA THR A 303 -9.47 81.57 -89.70
C THR A 303 -10.07 81.09 -88.37
N THR A 304 -11.35 81.32 -88.11
CA THR A 304 -12.07 80.85 -86.92
C THR A 304 -12.33 79.33 -86.96
N LEU A 305 -12.76 78.80 -88.11
CA LEU A 305 -13.01 77.36 -88.29
C LEU A 305 -11.74 76.50 -88.26
N ALA A 306 -10.58 77.07 -88.63
CA ALA A 306 -9.29 76.40 -88.50
C ALA A 306 -8.89 76.24 -87.01
N LYS A 307 -9.00 77.32 -86.21
CA LYS A 307 -8.67 77.30 -84.78
C LYS A 307 -9.47 76.25 -84.01
N HIS A 308 -10.80 76.23 -84.16
CA HIS A 308 -11.63 75.28 -83.41
C HIS A 308 -11.41 73.80 -83.79
N ARG A 309 -10.81 73.50 -84.95
CA ARG A 309 -10.34 72.14 -85.27
C ARG A 309 -9.01 71.82 -84.58
N GLN A 310 -8.05 72.75 -84.62
CA GLN A 310 -6.77 72.59 -83.91
C GLN A 310 -6.97 72.45 -82.40
N GLU A 311 -7.80 73.29 -81.79
CA GLU A 311 -8.18 73.25 -80.38
C GLU A 311 -8.85 71.92 -80.01
N LYS A 312 -9.72 71.37 -80.86
CA LYS A 312 -10.34 70.06 -80.66
C LYS A 312 -9.31 68.92 -80.67
N ASP A 313 -8.42 68.90 -81.66
CA ASP A 313 -7.42 67.83 -81.79
C ASP A 313 -6.35 67.92 -80.68
N GLU A 314 -6.06 69.13 -80.19
CA GLU A 314 -5.16 69.36 -79.06
C GLU A 314 -5.80 68.94 -77.73
N LEU A 315 -7.10 69.21 -77.53
CA LEU A 315 -7.88 68.68 -76.41
C LEU A 315 -7.99 67.15 -76.45
N LEU A 316 -8.17 66.52 -77.62
CA LEU A 316 -8.19 65.06 -77.75
C LEU A 316 -6.83 64.45 -77.38
N ARG A 317 -5.71 64.99 -77.89
CA ARG A 317 -4.37 64.56 -77.45
C ARG A 317 -4.15 64.76 -75.95
N ARG A 318 -4.72 65.82 -75.36
CA ARG A 318 -4.65 66.06 -73.91
C ARG A 318 -5.45 65.01 -73.13
N ILE A 319 -6.64 64.65 -73.60
CA ILE A 319 -7.49 63.60 -73.02
C ILE A 319 -6.80 62.24 -73.12
N ASP A 320 -6.24 61.87 -74.26
CA ASP A 320 -5.59 60.57 -74.41
C ASP A 320 -4.25 60.50 -73.63
N LYS A 321 -3.53 61.61 -73.49
CA LYS A 321 -2.40 61.70 -72.55
C LYS A 321 -2.86 61.53 -71.11
N LEU A 322 -3.91 62.23 -70.68
CA LEU A 322 -4.48 62.09 -69.33
C LEU A 322 -4.94 60.65 -69.05
N LYS A 323 -5.59 59.97 -70.02
CA LYS A 323 -5.92 58.54 -69.89
C LYS A 323 -4.69 57.65 -69.74
N SER A 324 -3.57 57.96 -70.42
CA SER A 324 -2.31 57.21 -70.23
C SER A 324 -1.68 57.48 -68.85
N GLU A 325 -1.79 58.70 -68.32
CA GLU A 325 -1.34 59.10 -66.98
C GLU A 325 -2.28 58.60 -65.86
N GLU A 326 -3.53 58.30 -66.19
CA GLU A 326 -4.52 57.63 -65.36
C GLU A 326 -4.27 56.11 -65.35
N ALA A 327 -4.16 55.46 -66.52
CA ALA A 327 -3.87 54.03 -66.63
C ALA A 327 -2.53 53.65 -65.96
N ALA A 328 -1.47 54.43 -66.16
CA ALA A 328 -0.20 54.22 -65.47
C ALA A 328 -0.31 54.39 -63.94
N ALA A 329 -1.19 55.26 -63.46
CA ALA A 329 -1.42 55.46 -62.03
C ALA A 329 -2.33 54.40 -61.41
N VAL A 330 -3.26 53.82 -62.18
CA VAL A 330 -4.01 52.62 -61.78
C VAL A 330 -3.06 51.44 -61.67
N GLN A 331 -2.19 51.23 -62.66
CA GLN A 331 -1.16 50.18 -62.58
C GLN A 331 -0.23 50.38 -61.38
N GLU A 332 0.26 51.61 -61.13
CA GLU A 332 1.08 51.92 -59.95
C GLU A 332 0.31 51.68 -58.63
N TYR A 333 -1.00 51.92 -58.60
CA TYR A 333 -1.85 51.63 -57.44
C TYR A 333 -2.06 50.12 -57.24
N ASP A 334 -2.28 49.36 -58.32
CA ASP A 334 -2.44 47.90 -58.29
C ASP A 334 -1.13 47.20 -57.90
N GLU A 335 0.03 47.68 -58.38
CA GLU A 335 1.35 47.20 -57.99
C GLU A 335 1.65 47.48 -56.50
N ARG A 336 1.31 48.67 -56.00
CA ARG A 336 1.37 49.00 -54.55
C ARG A 336 0.38 48.15 -53.75
N GLY A 337 -0.83 47.92 -54.25
CA GLY A 337 -1.84 47.07 -53.60
C GLY A 337 -1.39 45.62 -53.47
N ALA A 338 -0.79 45.06 -54.53
CA ALA A 338 -0.15 43.75 -54.49
C ALA A 338 0.99 43.72 -53.47
N ARG A 339 1.82 44.77 -53.41
CA ARG A 339 2.93 44.88 -52.46
C ARG A 339 2.47 44.93 -50.99
N VAL A 340 1.43 45.71 -50.69
CA VAL A 340 0.80 45.73 -49.35
C VAL A 340 0.28 44.33 -48.99
N VAL A 341 -0.36 43.61 -49.92
CA VAL A 341 -0.82 42.23 -49.69
C VAL A 341 0.35 41.26 -49.45
N GLU A 342 1.51 41.44 -50.09
CA GLU A 342 2.73 40.67 -49.76
C GLU A 342 3.22 40.98 -48.34
N LEU A 343 3.27 42.26 -47.95
CA LEU A 343 3.68 42.70 -46.62
C LEU A 343 2.73 42.17 -45.53
N GLU A 344 1.41 42.32 -45.71
CA GLU A 344 0.40 41.75 -44.82
C GLU A 344 0.52 40.22 -44.67
N GLN A 345 0.84 39.51 -45.75
CA GLN A 345 1.11 38.07 -45.69
C GLN A 345 2.40 37.75 -44.92
N THR A 346 3.48 38.53 -45.07
CA THR A 346 4.72 38.29 -44.30
C THR A 346 4.54 38.66 -42.82
N ILE A 347 3.81 39.73 -42.49
CA ILE A 347 3.37 40.06 -41.12
C ILE A 347 2.52 38.93 -40.53
N SER A 348 1.59 38.36 -41.30
CA SER A 348 0.75 37.25 -40.84
C SER A 348 1.57 35.98 -40.58
N ARG A 349 2.52 35.65 -41.45
CA ARG A 349 3.42 34.49 -41.28
C ARG A 349 4.37 34.66 -40.07
N THR A 350 4.93 35.86 -39.88
CA THR A 350 5.82 36.14 -38.73
C THR A 350 5.07 36.17 -37.40
N ARG A 351 3.85 36.73 -37.37
CA ARG A 351 2.94 36.64 -36.21
C ARG A 351 2.58 35.19 -35.87
N GLY A 352 2.32 34.35 -36.89
CA GLY A 352 2.10 32.91 -36.71
C GLY A 352 3.29 32.22 -36.04
N GLY A 353 4.49 32.33 -36.63
CA GLY A 353 5.70 31.72 -36.06
C GLY A 353 6.08 32.25 -34.67
N LEU A 354 5.80 33.53 -34.39
CA LEU A 354 5.98 34.10 -33.04
C LEU A 354 4.98 33.51 -32.04
N ALA A 355 3.72 33.34 -32.42
CA ALA A 355 2.70 32.69 -31.58
C ALA A 355 3.03 31.22 -31.30
N GLU A 356 3.50 30.47 -32.30
CA GLU A 356 3.99 29.09 -32.14
C GLU A 356 5.19 29.03 -31.19
N THR A 357 6.16 29.95 -31.34
CA THR A 357 7.34 30.03 -30.46
C THR A 357 6.94 30.37 -29.01
N ILE A 358 5.96 31.26 -28.82
CA ILE A 358 5.41 31.60 -27.49
C ILE A 358 4.67 30.40 -26.88
N ALA A 359 3.91 29.65 -27.67
CA ALA A 359 3.20 28.46 -27.21
C ALA A 359 4.17 27.34 -26.77
N GLU A 360 5.23 27.07 -27.54
CA GLU A 360 6.25 26.07 -27.15
C GLU A 360 7.08 26.54 -25.95
N ARG A 361 7.37 27.84 -25.82
CA ARG A 361 7.95 28.42 -24.59
C ARG A 361 7.06 28.19 -23.38
N GLN A 362 5.75 28.41 -23.50
CA GLN A 362 4.79 28.13 -22.42
C GLN A 362 4.73 26.63 -22.10
N ARG A 363 4.74 25.76 -23.12
CA ARG A 363 4.82 24.30 -22.94
C ARG A 363 6.06 23.87 -22.16
N CYS A 364 7.23 24.38 -22.53
CA CYS A 364 8.49 24.09 -21.82
C CYS A 364 8.44 24.54 -20.36
N LEU A 365 7.88 25.73 -20.07
CA LEU A 365 7.71 26.24 -18.71
C LEU A 365 6.77 25.37 -17.86
N SER A 366 5.64 24.90 -18.42
CA SER A 366 4.74 23.98 -17.71
C SER A 366 5.42 22.64 -17.39
N LEU A 367 6.10 22.05 -18.38
CA LEU A 367 6.84 20.80 -18.19
C LEU A 367 7.97 20.94 -17.16
N MET A 368 8.70 22.06 -17.14
CA MET A 368 9.69 22.35 -16.10
C MET A 368 9.06 22.44 -14.71
N CYS A 369 7.90 23.11 -14.57
CA CYS A 369 7.18 23.18 -13.30
C CYS A 369 6.71 21.79 -12.82
N GLU A 370 6.22 20.96 -13.73
CA GLU A 370 5.82 19.57 -13.45
C GLU A 370 7.03 18.73 -12.99
N SER A 371 8.09 18.64 -13.79
CA SER A 371 9.31 17.89 -13.42
C SER A 371 10.01 18.44 -12.18
N SER A 372 9.93 19.75 -11.90
CA SER A 372 10.45 20.35 -10.66
C SER A 372 9.61 19.95 -9.43
N MET A 373 8.27 19.87 -9.56
CA MET A 373 7.40 19.35 -8.51
C MET A 373 7.60 17.85 -8.28
N GLU A 374 7.83 17.06 -9.33
CA GLU A 374 8.17 15.64 -9.22
C GLU A 374 9.54 15.42 -8.57
N LEU A 375 10.56 16.20 -8.96
CA LEU A 375 11.88 16.17 -8.35
C LEU A 375 11.83 16.48 -6.84
N ARG A 376 11.00 17.44 -6.41
CA ARG A 376 10.75 17.72 -4.99
C ARG A 376 10.02 16.59 -4.25
N LYS A 377 9.07 15.91 -4.91
CA LYS A 377 8.42 14.70 -4.35
C LYS A 377 9.44 13.58 -4.16
N ALA A 378 10.25 13.28 -5.17
CA ALA A 378 11.31 12.29 -5.11
C ALA A 378 12.36 12.61 -4.03
N GLN A 379 12.77 13.89 -3.90
CA GLN A 379 13.68 14.35 -2.85
C GLN A 379 13.08 14.14 -1.45
N THR A 380 11.85 14.57 -1.20
CA THR A 380 11.20 14.41 0.13
C THR A 380 10.86 12.95 0.45
N GLN A 381 10.65 12.09 -0.56
CA GLN A 381 10.55 10.63 -0.38
C GLN A 381 11.93 10.01 -0.04
N ARG A 382 12.99 10.42 -0.74
CA ARG A 382 14.38 10.02 -0.44
C ARG A 382 14.80 10.43 0.98
N GLU A 383 14.46 11.64 1.42
CA GLU A 383 14.76 12.10 2.78
C GLU A 383 14.07 11.25 3.85
N LYS A 384 12.79 10.89 3.64
CA LYS A 384 12.06 9.96 4.52
C LYS A 384 12.69 8.58 4.53
N LEU A 385 12.98 7.99 3.37
CA LEU A 385 13.63 6.69 3.27
C LEU A 385 15.03 6.67 3.88
N ALA A 386 15.78 7.79 3.81
CA ALA A 386 17.06 7.94 4.50
C ALA A 386 16.88 7.98 6.03
N GLN A 387 15.88 8.69 6.56
CA GLN A 387 15.54 8.68 7.99
C GLN A 387 15.09 7.28 8.44
N ASP A 388 14.23 6.62 7.67
CA ASP A 388 13.76 5.25 7.90
C ASP A 388 14.88 4.21 7.83
N ALA A 389 15.88 4.41 6.97
CA ALA A 389 17.08 3.57 6.90
C ALA A 389 18.03 3.82 8.09
N VAL A 390 18.19 5.06 8.53
CA VAL A 390 18.96 5.38 9.76
C VAL A 390 18.28 4.79 11.00
N GLN A 391 16.95 4.90 11.12
CA GLN A 391 16.23 4.32 12.25
C GLN A 391 16.24 2.78 12.20
N ALA A 392 16.09 2.17 11.02
CA ALA A 392 16.20 0.73 10.88
C ALA A 392 17.63 0.23 11.19
N ARG A 393 18.68 0.99 10.86
CA ARG A 393 20.06 0.69 11.28
C ARG A 393 20.25 0.76 12.79
N LYS A 394 19.68 1.76 13.48
CA LYS A 394 19.67 1.82 14.96
C LYS A 394 18.94 0.63 15.59
N ASN A 395 17.82 0.22 15.00
CA ASN A 395 17.08 -0.96 15.46
C ASN A 395 17.90 -2.25 15.24
N VAL A 396 18.64 -2.35 14.13
CA VAL A 396 19.59 -3.46 13.86
C VAL A 396 20.71 -3.49 14.90
N THR A 397 21.37 -2.37 15.20
CA THR A 397 22.44 -2.35 16.22
C THR A 397 21.92 -2.67 17.62
N GLY A 398 20.73 -2.16 18.00
CA GLY A 398 20.11 -2.51 19.28
C GLY A 398 19.68 -3.98 19.38
N LEU A 399 19.32 -4.62 18.26
CA LEU A 399 19.10 -6.08 18.21
C LEU A 399 20.42 -6.86 18.28
N GLU A 400 21.51 -6.36 17.71
CA GLU A 400 22.85 -6.95 17.83
C GLU A 400 23.40 -6.84 19.27
N GLU A 401 23.23 -5.70 19.92
CA GLU A 401 23.53 -5.49 21.35
C GLU A 401 22.70 -6.42 22.25
N SER A 402 21.39 -6.55 21.99
CA SER A 402 20.50 -7.47 22.71
C SER A 402 20.84 -8.94 22.48
N LEU A 403 21.31 -9.31 21.28
CA LEU A 403 21.77 -10.67 20.98
C LEU A 403 23.09 -11.00 21.67
N GLN A 404 24.02 -10.04 21.74
CA GLN A 404 25.25 -10.21 22.50
C GLN A 404 24.95 -10.45 23.99
N GLN A 405 24.10 -9.62 24.59
CA GLN A 405 23.67 -9.78 25.99
C GLN A 405 23.01 -11.15 26.26
N LEU A 406 22.10 -11.59 25.40
CA LEU A 406 21.46 -12.91 25.51
C LEU A 406 22.45 -14.07 25.27
N SER A 407 23.48 -13.87 24.42
CA SER A 407 24.53 -14.87 24.20
C SER A 407 25.45 -14.98 25.41
N ASP A 408 25.80 -13.86 26.04
CA ASP A 408 26.63 -13.83 27.24
C ASP A 408 25.87 -14.42 28.45
N GLU A 409 24.55 -14.15 28.55
CA GLU A 409 23.67 -14.76 29.54
C GLU A 409 23.51 -16.28 29.32
N LEU A 410 23.31 -16.73 28.08
CA LEU A 410 23.26 -18.16 27.74
C LEU A 410 24.57 -18.88 28.10
N VAL A 411 25.73 -18.25 27.85
CA VAL A 411 27.04 -18.81 28.25
C VAL A 411 27.18 -18.89 29.77
N ARG A 412 26.69 -17.89 30.52
CA ARG A 412 26.65 -17.93 31.99
C ARG A 412 25.82 -19.12 32.49
N VAL A 413 24.58 -19.27 32.01
CA VAL A 413 23.69 -20.36 32.44
C VAL A 413 24.23 -21.73 32.02
N GLN A 414 24.84 -21.86 30.83
CA GLN A 414 25.54 -23.09 30.43
C GLN A 414 26.66 -23.48 31.40
N GLU A 415 27.42 -22.52 31.92
CA GLU A 415 28.51 -22.81 32.85
C GLU A 415 28.01 -23.11 34.27
N GLU A 416 26.95 -22.45 34.72
CA GLU A 416 26.27 -22.75 35.99
C GLU A 416 25.66 -24.17 35.99
N VAL A 417 25.01 -24.59 34.90
CA VAL A 417 24.51 -25.97 34.72
C VAL A 417 25.67 -26.99 34.70
N ARG A 418 26.82 -26.67 34.07
CA ARG A 418 28.02 -27.54 34.11
C ARG A 418 28.57 -27.70 35.53
N GLN A 419 28.67 -26.61 36.28
CA GLN A 419 29.13 -26.63 37.67
C GLN A 419 28.19 -27.47 38.55
N LYS A 420 26.87 -27.29 38.39
CA LYS A 420 25.85 -28.06 39.12
C LYS A 420 25.86 -29.56 38.78
N HIS A 421 26.09 -29.94 37.53
CA HIS A 421 26.32 -31.34 37.18
C HIS A 421 27.62 -31.92 37.78
N ALA A 422 28.69 -31.12 37.89
CA ALA A 422 29.90 -31.55 38.56
C ALA A 422 29.68 -31.79 40.07
N GLU A 423 28.96 -30.88 40.75
CA GLU A 423 28.52 -31.06 42.14
C GLU A 423 27.65 -32.34 42.30
N GLU A 424 26.75 -32.63 41.34
CA GLU A 424 25.92 -33.84 41.37
C GLU A 424 26.77 -35.12 41.23
N GLU A 425 27.80 -35.14 40.38
CA GLU A 425 28.71 -36.30 40.23
C GLU A 425 29.65 -36.48 41.43
N GLU A 426 30.15 -35.40 42.04
CA GLU A 426 30.92 -35.50 43.29
C GLU A 426 30.06 -36.09 44.42
N LEU A 427 28.83 -35.60 44.59
CA LEU A 427 27.91 -36.14 45.61
C LEU A 427 27.44 -37.58 45.31
N LYS A 428 27.31 -38.01 44.04
CA LYS A 428 27.08 -39.43 43.71
C LYS A 428 28.24 -40.30 44.20
N VAL A 429 29.47 -39.84 44.02
CA VAL A 429 30.67 -40.52 44.50
C VAL A 429 30.75 -40.53 46.03
N GLU A 430 30.29 -39.48 46.72
CA GLU A 430 30.16 -39.48 48.18
C GLU A 430 29.06 -40.43 48.69
N MET A 431 27.89 -40.45 48.04
CA MET A 431 26.80 -41.36 48.38
C MET A 431 27.25 -42.83 48.23
N GLN A 432 27.99 -43.16 47.17
CA GLN A 432 28.56 -44.50 46.99
C GLN A 432 29.55 -44.85 48.11
N LYS A 433 30.47 -43.95 48.48
CA LYS A 433 31.40 -44.16 49.62
C LYS A 433 30.65 -44.40 50.94
N ALA A 434 29.60 -43.62 51.22
CA ALA A 434 28.77 -43.79 52.41
C ALA A 434 28.04 -45.15 52.40
N GLN A 435 27.50 -45.55 51.25
CA GLN A 435 26.80 -46.83 51.08
C GLN A 435 27.73 -48.06 51.18
N ASP A 436 28.94 -47.99 50.64
CA ASP A 436 29.97 -49.02 50.85
C ASP A 436 30.45 -49.05 52.32
N SER A 437 30.57 -47.89 52.99
CA SER A 437 30.90 -47.81 54.42
C SER A 437 29.85 -48.52 55.29
N VAL A 438 28.56 -48.24 55.06
CA VAL A 438 27.42 -48.93 55.72
C VAL A 438 27.46 -50.44 55.46
N ARG A 439 27.78 -50.87 54.24
CA ARG A 439 27.90 -52.32 53.96
C ARG A 439 29.04 -52.94 54.75
N VAL A 440 30.23 -52.33 54.76
CA VAL A 440 31.41 -52.86 55.48
C VAL A 440 31.21 -52.90 57.00
N THR A 441 30.51 -51.94 57.60
CA THR A 441 30.15 -52.02 59.03
C THR A 441 29.07 -53.08 59.31
N SER A 442 28.07 -53.21 58.44
CA SER A 442 27.01 -54.24 58.54
C SER A 442 27.54 -55.67 58.37
N ASP A 443 28.36 -55.92 57.33
CA ASP A 443 29.07 -57.19 57.10
C ASP A 443 29.89 -57.56 58.37
N ARG A 444 30.61 -56.57 58.93
CA ARG A 444 31.40 -56.76 60.15
C ARG A 444 30.54 -57.00 61.40
N MET A 445 29.36 -56.39 61.53
CA MET A 445 28.44 -56.71 62.63
C MET A 445 27.90 -58.14 62.50
N THR A 446 27.59 -58.58 61.28
CA THR A 446 27.09 -59.93 61.00
C THR A 446 28.14 -60.99 61.38
N TYR A 447 29.39 -60.86 60.88
CA TYR A 447 30.48 -61.76 61.25
C TYR A 447 30.80 -61.76 62.76
N GLN A 448 30.62 -60.63 63.44
CA GLN A 448 30.78 -60.53 64.89
C GLN A 448 29.70 -61.37 65.59
N VAL A 449 28.42 -61.15 65.28
CA VAL A 449 27.28 -61.90 65.83
C VAL A 449 27.39 -63.41 65.57
N GLU A 450 27.79 -63.83 64.37
CA GLU A 450 28.04 -65.25 64.05
C GLU A 450 29.14 -65.87 64.93
N HIS A 451 30.27 -65.17 65.06
CA HIS A 451 31.38 -65.59 65.92
C HIS A 451 30.96 -65.68 67.40
N ASP A 452 30.16 -64.74 67.88
CA ASP A 452 29.76 -64.67 69.28
C ASP A 452 28.69 -65.71 69.61
N HIS A 453 27.79 -66.03 68.67
CA HIS A 453 26.87 -67.18 68.78
C HIS A 453 27.64 -68.52 68.85
N LEU A 454 28.71 -68.68 68.05
CA LEU A 454 29.61 -69.84 68.15
C LEU A 454 30.34 -69.91 69.50
N GLN A 455 30.65 -68.76 70.12
CA GLN A 455 31.20 -68.73 71.49
C GLN A 455 30.15 -69.13 72.54
N GLU A 456 28.90 -68.65 72.44
CA GLU A 456 27.82 -69.08 73.33
C GLU A 456 27.54 -70.57 73.22
N GLU A 457 27.40 -71.12 72.01
CA GLU A 457 27.17 -72.56 71.80
C GLU A 457 28.32 -73.41 72.37
N THR A 458 29.57 -72.92 72.28
CA THR A 458 30.74 -73.56 72.91
C THR A 458 30.70 -73.48 74.43
N ILE A 459 30.24 -72.35 75.01
CA ILE A 459 30.09 -72.18 76.45
C ILE A 459 28.96 -73.06 76.99
N GLU A 460 27.81 -73.15 76.33
CA GLU A 460 26.71 -74.04 76.73
C GLU A 460 27.13 -75.51 76.74
N LYS A 461 27.84 -75.97 75.71
CA LYS A 461 28.42 -77.33 75.67
C LYS A 461 29.34 -77.57 76.89
N LEU A 462 30.25 -76.64 77.17
CA LEU A 462 31.16 -76.75 78.33
C LEU A 462 30.44 -76.69 79.68
N MET A 463 29.33 -75.94 79.81
CA MET A 463 28.49 -75.96 81.02
C MET A 463 27.73 -77.29 81.16
N GLY A 464 27.21 -77.84 80.06
CA GLY A 464 26.57 -79.15 80.04
C GLY A 464 27.54 -80.28 80.40
N ASP A 465 28.78 -80.23 79.90
CA ASP A 465 29.85 -81.16 80.26
C ASP A 465 30.24 -81.03 81.73
N MET A 466 30.44 -79.81 82.22
CA MET A 466 30.74 -79.55 83.64
C MET A 466 29.64 -80.10 84.54
N LYS A 467 28.36 -79.86 84.22
CA LYS A 467 27.24 -80.39 84.98
C LYS A 467 27.19 -81.92 84.96
N ARG A 468 27.42 -82.55 83.80
CA ARG A 468 27.50 -84.03 83.71
C ARG A 468 28.60 -84.58 84.61
N CYS A 469 29.78 -83.95 84.65
CA CYS A 469 30.84 -84.33 85.56
C CYS A 469 30.50 -84.08 87.05
N GLU A 470 29.71 -83.05 87.37
CA GLU A 470 29.21 -82.81 88.73
C GLU A 470 28.18 -83.88 89.15
N ASP A 471 27.23 -84.23 88.28
CA ASP A 471 26.24 -85.29 88.48
C ASP A 471 26.94 -86.67 88.65
N GLU A 472 27.89 -87.00 87.77
CA GLU A 472 28.72 -88.22 87.86
C GLU A 472 29.54 -88.27 89.15
N LEU A 473 30.18 -87.16 89.55
CA LEU A 473 30.96 -87.08 90.78
C LEU A 473 30.07 -87.19 92.03
N GLN A 474 28.85 -86.67 92.01
CA GLN A 474 27.88 -86.89 93.08
C GLN A 474 27.48 -88.37 93.18
N ILE A 475 27.19 -89.04 92.06
CA ILE A 475 26.88 -90.48 92.02
C ILE A 475 28.05 -91.31 92.56
N LEU A 476 29.28 -91.02 92.11
CA LEU A 476 30.49 -91.71 92.57
C LEU A 476 30.75 -91.46 94.06
N THR A 477 30.53 -90.25 94.57
CA THR A 477 30.72 -89.93 96.01
C THR A 477 29.70 -90.67 96.88
N LEU A 478 28.43 -90.70 96.48
CA LEU A 478 27.38 -91.47 97.18
C LEU A 478 27.63 -92.98 97.09
N GLY A 479 28.09 -93.47 95.94
CA GLY A 479 28.45 -94.86 95.72
C GLY A 479 29.65 -95.30 96.56
N LEU A 480 30.68 -94.45 96.66
CA LEU A 480 31.84 -94.66 97.53
C LEU A 480 31.42 -94.71 99.00
N HIS A 481 30.63 -93.74 99.47
CA HIS A 481 30.18 -93.73 100.86
C HIS A 481 29.31 -94.96 101.20
N GLY A 482 28.45 -95.39 100.27
CA GLY A 482 27.70 -96.64 100.40
C GLY A 482 28.57 -97.91 100.32
N ALA A 483 29.78 -97.84 99.76
CA ALA A 483 30.76 -98.93 99.80
C ALA A 483 31.56 -98.92 101.11
N GLU A 484 31.93 -97.74 101.60
CA GLU A 484 32.57 -97.51 102.91
C GLU A 484 31.70 -98.06 104.04
N GLN A 485 30.43 -97.67 104.12
CA GLN A 485 29.49 -98.18 105.14
C GLN A 485 29.35 -99.72 105.12
N ARG A 486 29.35 -100.34 103.93
CA ARG A 486 29.34 -101.81 103.81
C ARG A 486 30.65 -102.43 104.29
N ASN A 487 31.79 -101.80 103.99
CA ASN A 487 33.10 -102.24 104.44
C ASN A 487 33.23 -102.11 105.97
N GLU A 488 32.78 -101.02 106.58
CA GLU A 488 32.69 -100.84 108.02
C GLU A 488 31.80 -101.92 108.67
N HIS A 489 30.63 -102.21 108.08
CA HIS A 489 29.74 -103.26 108.57
C HIS A 489 30.39 -104.66 108.48
N LEU A 490 31.02 -105.00 107.35
CA LEU A 490 31.76 -106.26 107.17
C LEU A 490 32.98 -106.36 108.10
N GLN A 491 33.64 -105.25 108.44
CA GLN A 491 34.69 -105.22 109.45
C GLN A 491 34.14 -105.41 110.88
N ALA A 492 32.97 -104.85 111.18
CA ALA A 492 32.27 -105.11 112.44
C ALA A 492 31.84 -106.58 112.56
N GLU A 493 31.27 -107.18 111.51
CA GLU A 493 30.94 -108.61 111.48
C GLU A 493 32.20 -109.47 111.62
N ASN A 494 33.27 -109.18 110.88
CA ASN A 494 34.53 -109.92 110.93
C ASN A 494 35.19 -109.81 112.33
N THR A 495 35.17 -108.65 112.98
CA THR A 495 35.66 -108.52 114.36
C THR A 495 34.75 -109.22 115.37
N ILE A 496 33.43 -109.25 115.19
CA ILE A 496 32.52 -110.08 116.02
C ILE A 496 32.83 -111.57 115.83
N ILE A 497 33.04 -112.03 114.60
CA ILE A 497 33.42 -113.43 114.30
C ILE A 497 34.78 -113.77 114.92
N GLN A 498 35.77 -112.87 114.85
CA GLN A 498 37.06 -113.04 115.52
C GLN A 498 36.89 -113.17 117.04
N HIS A 499 36.14 -112.27 117.69
CA HIS A 499 35.86 -112.37 119.13
C HIS A 499 35.07 -113.64 119.48
N GLN A 500 34.12 -114.09 118.65
CA GLN A 500 33.40 -115.35 118.86
C GLN A 500 34.33 -116.56 118.75
N VAL A 501 35.22 -116.58 117.76
CA VAL A 501 36.25 -117.61 117.63
C VAL A 501 37.17 -117.58 118.85
N GLU A 502 37.79 -116.47 119.20
CA GLU A 502 38.71 -116.36 120.35
C GLU A 502 38.04 -116.66 121.70
N ALA A 503 36.76 -116.28 121.90
CA ALA A 503 36.04 -116.54 123.14
C ALA A 503 35.66 -118.02 123.30
N LEU A 504 35.19 -118.67 122.23
CA LEU A 504 34.90 -120.11 122.20
C LEU A 504 36.18 -120.95 122.14
N TYR A 505 37.27 -120.40 121.62
CA TYR A 505 38.45 -121.16 121.23
C TYR A 505 39.75 -120.66 121.89
N LYS A 506 40.13 -121.35 122.97
CA LYS A 506 41.31 -121.04 123.80
C LYS A 506 42.45 -122.07 123.69
N GLY A 507 42.44 -122.90 122.65
CA GLY A 507 43.48 -123.90 122.40
C GLY A 507 44.49 -123.46 121.34
N SER A 508 45.33 -124.40 120.88
CA SER A 508 46.27 -124.15 119.78
C SER A 508 45.60 -124.15 118.40
N LEU A 509 46.20 -123.49 117.40
CA LEU A 509 45.63 -123.49 116.03
C LEU A 509 45.49 -124.91 115.42
N GLN A 510 46.32 -125.86 115.84
CA GLN A 510 46.20 -127.28 115.45
C GLN A 510 44.99 -127.97 116.10
N GLU A 511 44.64 -127.60 117.33
CA GLU A 511 43.44 -128.09 117.98
C GLU A 511 42.19 -127.41 117.40
N TRP A 512 42.26 -126.17 116.89
CA TRP A 512 41.16 -125.56 116.12
C TRP A 512 40.95 -126.28 114.78
N ALA A 513 42.02 -126.56 114.05
CA ALA A 513 41.94 -127.33 112.81
C ALA A 513 41.36 -128.74 113.06
N LYS A 514 41.72 -129.38 114.17
CA LYS A 514 41.11 -130.65 114.62
C LYS A 514 39.65 -130.49 115.02
N GLU A 515 39.26 -129.41 115.71
CA GLU A 515 37.90 -129.22 116.18
C GLU A 515 36.95 -128.76 115.07
N VAL A 516 37.39 -127.92 114.13
CA VAL A 516 36.66 -127.60 112.90
C VAL A 516 36.55 -128.84 112.02
N HIS A 517 37.59 -129.68 111.93
CA HIS A 517 37.48 -130.97 111.26
C HIS A 517 36.52 -131.91 112.00
N ARG A 518 36.51 -131.92 113.34
CA ARG A 518 35.56 -132.71 114.16
C ARG A 518 34.13 -132.23 114.00
N VAL A 519 33.89 -130.92 114.04
CA VAL A 519 32.56 -130.30 113.84
C VAL A 519 32.09 -130.50 112.41
N LYS A 520 32.96 -130.37 111.41
CA LYS A 520 32.65 -130.71 110.02
C LYS A 520 32.28 -132.19 109.89
N VAL A 521 33.10 -133.10 110.43
CA VAL A 521 32.84 -134.55 110.42
C VAL A 521 31.57 -134.88 111.21
N VAL A 522 31.25 -134.17 112.30
CA VAL A 522 30.00 -134.34 113.06
C VAL A 522 28.80 -133.80 112.28
N ALA A 523 28.93 -132.72 111.52
CA ALA A 523 27.87 -132.20 110.65
C ALA A 523 27.65 -133.09 109.42
N GLU A 524 28.71 -133.58 108.79
CA GLU A 524 28.62 -134.58 107.71
C GLU A 524 28.06 -135.91 108.24
N ILE A 525 28.47 -136.37 109.44
CA ILE A 525 27.85 -137.53 110.12
C ILE A 525 26.38 -137.25 110.47
N ALA A 526 26.00 -136.04 110.88
CA ALA A 526 24.60 -135.70 111.15
C ALA A 526 23.77 -135.76 109.88
N MET A 527 24.21 -135.11 108.79
CA MET A 527 23.55 -135.20 107.48
C MET A 527 23.46 -136.65 106.99
N TYR A 528 24.56 -137.41 107.02
CA TYR A 528 24.53 -138.82 106.62
C TYR A 528 23.72 -139.70 107.58
N LYS A 529 23.57 -139.33 108.86
CA LYS A 529 22.70 -140.04 109.81
C LYS A 529 21.23 -139.76 109.54
N ASP A 530 20.88 -138.50 109.25
CA ASP A 530 19.51 -138.09 108.89
C ASP A 530 19.13 -138.71 107.53
N GLU A 531 20.01 -138.69 106.53
CA GLU A 531 19.84 -139.43 105.28
C GLU A 531 19.70 -140.95 105.52
N VAL A 532 20.57 -141.56 106.34
CA VAL A 532 20.48 -142.99 106.68
C VAL A 532 19.22 -143.30 107.48
N GLU A 533 18.66 -142.37 108.23
CA GLU A 533 17.40 -142.58 108.98
C GLU A 533 16.16 -142.36 108.09
N GLU A 534 16.20 -141.46 107.11
CA GLU A 534 15.21 -141.41 106.03
C GLU A 534 15.26 -142.69 105.16
N TRP A 535 16.47 -143.17 104.81
CA TRP A 535 16.64 -144.43 104.07
C TRP A 535 16.29 -145.66 104.90
N LYS A 536 16.55 -145.69 106.21
CA LYS A 536 16.04 -146.74 107.11
C LYS A 536 14.51 -146.74 107.11
N GLN A 537 13.87 -145.59 107.32
CA GLN A 537 12.41 -145.50 107.34
C GLN A 537 11.83 -146.01 106.00
N LYS A 538 12.32 -145.51 104.86
CA LYS A 538 11.96 -146.03 103.52
C LYS A 538 12.17 -147.54 103.41
N CYS A 539 13.31 -148.07 103.88
CA CYS A 539 13.58 -149.50 103.86
C CYS A 539 12.69 -150.31 104.81
N GLU A 540 12.22 -149.74 105.91
CA GLU A 540 11.36 -150.42 106.89
C GLU A 540 9.88 -150.37 106.49
N ASP A 541 9.43 -149.30 105.87
CA ASP A 541 8.15 -149.22 105.15
C ASP A 541 8.11 -150.26 104.01
N PHE A 542 9.16 -150.31 103.18
CA PHE A 542 9.30 -151.31 102.11
C PHE A 542 9.41 -152.73 102.68
N ARG A 543 10.12 -152.94 103.79
CA ARG A 543 10.20 -154.25 104.48
C ARG A 543 8.84 -154.65 105.04
N SER A 544 8.05 -153.73 105.57
CA SER A 544 6.69 -153.97 106.07
C SER A 544 5.73 -154.35 104.93
N GLU A 545 5.76 -153.63 103.81
CA GLU A 545 5.00 -153.94 102.59
C GLU A 545 5.40 -155.33 102.03
N LYS A 546 6.70 -155.65 102.00
CA LYS A 546 7.15 -156.97 101.55
C LYS A 546 6.89 -158.08 102.55
N GLN A 547 6.93 -157.85 103.85
CA GLN A 547 6.62 -158.86 104.88
C GLN A 547 5.11 -159.18 104.92
N THR A 548 4.25 -158.20 104.66
CA THR A 548 2.79 -158.42 104.50
C THR A 548 2.45 -159.16 103.20
N GLN A 549 3.19 -158.90 102.11
CA GLN A 549 3.12 -159.71 100.87
C GLN A 549 3.68 -161.14 101.06
N LEU A 550 4.76 -161.31 101.82
CA LEU A 550 5.36 -162.63 102.09
C LEU A 550 4.48 -163.50 102.98
N SER A 551 3.90 -162.92 104.04
CA SER A 551 3.00 -163.64 104.95
C SER A 551 1.67 -164.05 104.28
N THR A 552 1.13 -163.25 103.35
CA THR A 552 -0.03 -163.66 102.53
C THR A 552 0.31 -164.74 101.48
N MET A 553 1.58 -164.94 101.13
CA MET A 553 2.04 -166.05 100.29
C MET A 553 2.38 -167.30 101.12
N GLN A 554 3.08 -167.15 102.25
CA GLN A 554 3.38 -168.26 103.17
C GLN A 554 2.11 -168.89 103.73
N LYS A 555 1.08 -168.10 104.08
CA LYS A 555 -0.25 -168.59 104.48
C LYS A 555 -1.08 -169.24 103.34
N LYS A 556 -0.56 -169.31 102.12
CA LYS A 556 -1.10 -170.17 101.05
C LYS A 556 -0.28 -171.44 100.86
N HIS A 557 1.05 -171.34 101.01
CA HIS A 557 1.95 -172.49 100.98
C HIS A 557 1.73 -173.42 102.19
N GLU A 558 1.31 -172.84 103.31
CA GLU A 558 0.66 -173.43 104.50
C GLU A 558 -0.13 -174.72 104.20
N GLN A 559 -1.24 -174.60 103.47
CA GLN A 559 -2.19 -175.69 103.23
C GLN A 559 -1.68 -176.73 102.20
N VAL A 560 -0.51 -176.49 101.60
CA VAL A 560 0.12 -177.35 100.59
C VAL A 560 1.19 -178.25 101.20
N LEU A 561 2.15 -177.70 101.95
CA LEU A 561 3.39 -178.45 102.25
C LEU A 561 3.26 -179.51 103.36
N GLN A 562 2.49 -179.25 104.42
CA GLN A 562 2.40 -180.22 105.53
C GLN A 562 1.51 -181.42 105.15
N THR A 563 0.47 -181.17 104.36
CA THR A 563 -0.33 -182.14 103.60
C THR A 563 0.54 -183.08 102.74
N ILE A 564 1.75 -182.65 102.36
CA ILE A 564 2.74 -183.47 101.65
C ILE A 564 3.68 -184.18 102.63
N ARG A 565 4.40 -183.47 103.52
CA ARG A 565 5.61 -184.06 104.15
C ARG A 565 5.39 -185.05 105.29
N ASP A 566 4.24 -185.07 105.94
CA ASP A 566 3.98 -186.13 106.94
C ASP A 566 3.67 -187.49 106.26
N SER A 567 3.46 -187.50 104.94
CA SER A 567 3.52 -188.71 104.08
C SER A 567 4.95 -189.16 103.71
N VAL A 568 6.00 -188.45 104.15
CA VAL A 568 7.41 -188.71 103.76
C VAL A 568 8.25 -189.34 104.87
N VAL A 569 7.91 -189.17 106.15
CA VAL A 569 8.66 -189.82 107.26
C VAL A 569 7.89 -190.96 107.93
N THR A 570 6.60 -191.12 107.60
CA THR A 570 6.00 -192.44 107.36
C THR A 570 6.80 -193.28 106.35
N VAL A 571 7.61 -192.67 105.47
CA VAL A 571 8.46 -193.32 104.45
C VAL A 571 9.97 -193.31 104.80
N GLN A 572 10.39 -192.73 105.93
CA GLN A 572 11.78 -192.83 106.43
C GLN A 572 11.95 -193.39 107.85
N ALA A 573 10.84 -193.56 108.59
CA ALA A 573 10.39 -194.88 109.03
C ALA A 573 11.46 -195.81 109.66
N GLU A 574 11.43 -197.08 109.23
CA GLU A 574 12.41 -198.15 109.45
C GLU A 574 13.76 -197.89 108.74
N ILE A 575 13.94 -196.73 108.10
CA ILE A 575 15.15 -196.41 107.32
C ILE A 575 16.17 -195.66 108.18
N ALA A 576 15.76 -194.80 109.12
CA ALA A 576 16.65 -194.25 110.15
C ALA A 576 16.88 -195.19 111.34
N ALA A 577 16.22 -196.36 111.33
CA ALA A 577 16.76 -197.60 111.89
C ALA A 577 18.05 -198.08 111.16
N ALA A 578 18.74 -197.16 110.48
CA ALA A 578 20.13 -197.06 110.03
C ALA A 578 21.18 -197.38 111.12
N GLN A 579 20.97 -198.49 111.82
CA GLN A 579 21.90 -199.63 111.96
C GLN A 579 23.10 -199.44 112.88
N GLN A 580 23.48 -198.19 113.15
CA GLN A 580 24.89 -197.85 113.18
C GLN A 580 25.15 -196.56 113.98
N ARG A 581 26.42 -196.21 114.23
CA ARG A 581 27.57 -197.12 114.27
C ARG A 581 27.69 -197.61 115.72
N VAL A 582 26.86 -198.59 116.06
CA VAL A 582 26.60 -199.25 117.38
C VAL A 582 27.81 -199.84 118.13
N ILE A 583 29.04 -199.45 117.82
CA ILE A 583 30.15 -200.40 117.75
C ILE A 583 31.24 -200.21 118.83
N ARG A 584 31.50 -199.01 119.37
CA ARG A 584 32.70 -198.73 120.20
C ARG A 584 32.37 -197.84 121.41
N ARG A 585 32.20 -198.31 122.65
CA ARG A 585 32.84 -199.35 123.51
C ARG A 585 34.08 -198.86 124.27
N GLU A 586 34.08 -199.17 125.58
CA GLU A 586 35.16 -199.72 126.44
C GLU A 586 36.61 -199.14 126.31
N GLY A 587 37.36 -198.87 127.39
CA GLY A 587 37.10 -198.94 128.84
C GLY A 587 38.37 -199.27 129.66
N ALA A 588 38.50 -198.69 130.87
CA ALA A 588 39.52 -199.00 131.91
C ALA A 588 41.03 -198.68 131.59
N PRO A 589 41.91 -198.63 132.62
CA PRO A 589 43.36 -198.37 132.49
C PRO A 589 44.24 -199.65 132.63
N VAL A 590 45.58 -199.47 132.62
CA VAL A 590 46.64 -200.51 132.61
C VAL A 590 46.79 -201.14 131.21
N SER A 591 48.00 -201.42 130.70
CA SER A 591 49.36 -201.37 131.28
C SER A 591 50.20 -200.18 130.81
#